data_AF-A0A8X8YA25-F1
#
_entry.id   AF-A0A8X8YA25-F1
#
_cell.length_a   1.000
_cell.length_b   1.000
_cell.length_c   1.000
_cell.angle_alpha   90.00
_cell.angle_beta   90.00
_cell.angle_gamma   90.00
#
_symmetry.space_group_name_H-M   'P 1'
#
loop_
_entity.id
_entity.type
_entity.pdbx_description
1 polymer ?
#
loop_
_entity_poly.entity_id
_entity_poly.type
_entity_poly.pdbx_seq_one_letter_code
_entity_poly.pdbx_strand_id
1 'polypeptide(L)'
;MSCASMKLPLIDLNNLGENDSPRWESTKIQIREALQEYGCFEATFNNIIPFELRKSVGDGIRQLFDLPLAIKLLNNSHKPLHGYIGQNNFSPLMESIGIDGALSSHVVDTFANLMWPDQGNPTFRGDETRYTIGLFTVAKEGCVIKTPEELVNEDHPLLYKPFDYYKFINFTTTYAGRASLDPLKEYCGA
;
A
#
# COMPACT_ATOMS: atom_id res chain seq x y z
N MET A 1 -12.83 -31.53 -7.93
CA MET A 1 -11.90 -30.67 -8.69
C MET A 1 -10.77 -30.26 -7.75
N SER A 2 -9.55 -30.74 -7.98
CA SER A 2 -8.37 -30.28 -7.23
C SER A 2 -8.03 -28.89 -7.75
N CYS A 3 -8.18 -27.86 -6.92
CA CYS A 3 -7.63 -26.55 -7.22
C CYS A 3 -6.11 -26.72 -7.10
N ALA A 4 -5.42 -26.75 -8.24
CA ALA A 4 -3.96 -26.73 -8.23
C ALA A 4 -3.53 -25.46 -7.48
N SER A 5 -2.64 -25.62 -6.50
CA SER A 5 -2.03 -24.48 -5.81
C SER A 5 -1.29 -23.65 -6.87
N MET A 6 -1.88 -22.53 -7.26
CA MET A 6 -1.17 -21.52 -8.03
C MET A 6 -0.04 -21.00 -7.15
N LYS A 7 1.19 -21.08 -7.66
CA LYS A 7 2.37 -20.52 -7.01
C LYS A 7 2.74 -19.27 -7.78
N LEU A 8 2.82 -18.14 -7.08
CA LEU A 8 3.32 -16.91 -7.68
C LEU A 8 4.80 -17.09 -8.07
N PRO A 9 5.26 -16.40 -9.12
CA PRO A 9 6.68 -16.35 -9.44
C PRO A 9 7.48 -15.80 -8.26
N LEU A 10 8.56 -16.49 -7.88
CA LEU A 10 9.53 -16.02 -6.88
C LEU A 10 10.74 -15.44 -7.61
N ILE A 11 10.94 -14.12 -7.53
CA ILE A 11 11.98 -13.39 -8.24
C ILE A 11 13.08 -12.96 -7.28
N ASP A 12 14.32 -13.33 -7.60
CA ASP A 12 15.49 -12.97 -6.81
C ASP A 12 16.02 -11.57 -7.17
N LEU A 13 15.77 -10.61 -6.28
CA LEU A 13 16.19 -9.21 -6.43
C LEU A 13 17.50 -8.91 -5.68
N ASN A 14 18.25 -9.94 -5.28
CA ASN A 14 19.55 -9.78 -4.64
C ASN A 14 20.63 -9.25 -5.57
N ASN A 15 21.49 -8.37 -5.03
CA ASN A 15 22.71 -7.91 -5.69
C ASN A 15 22.48 -7.44 -7.12
N LEU A 16 21.34 -6.76 -7.37
CA LEU A 16 21.08 -6.05 -8.61
C LEU A 16 21.97 -4.80 -8.66
N GLY A 17 23.27 -5.02 -8.79
CA GLY A 17 24.27 -3.97 -8.94
C GLY A 17 24.28 -3.45 -10.37
N GLU A 18 24.08 -2.14 -10.48
CA GLU A 18 24.17 -1.25 -11.65
C GLU A 18 23.38 -1.66 -12.92
N ASN A 19 22.81 -0.66 -13.58
CA ASN A 19 21.74 -0.76 -14.58
C ASN A 19 22.08 -1.54 -15.87
N ASP A 20 23.27 -2.15 -15.99
CA ASP A 20 23.80 -2.75 -17.23
C ASP A 20 24.24 -4.22 -17.10
N SER A 21 23.83 -4.95 -16.05
CA SER A 21 24.13 -6.39 -15.97
C SER A 21 23.13 -7.24 -16.80
N PRO A 22 23.57 -8.30 -17.50
CA PRO A 22 22.66 -9.27 -18.14
C PRO A 22 21.63 -9.88 -17.18
N ARG A 23 21.98 -9.95 -15.89
CA ARG A 23 21.08 -10.36 -14.82
C ARG A 23 19.92 -9.37 -14.64
N TRP A 24 20.19 -8.07 -14.70
CA TRP A 24 19.15 -7.05 -14.59
C TRP A 24 18.15 -7.14 -15.75
N GLU A 25 18.62 -7.30 -16.98
CA GLU A 25 17.75 -7.50 -18.14
C GLU A 25 16.87 -8.74 -18.00
N SER A 26 17.45 -9.88 -17.60
CA SER A 26 16.69 -11.11 -17.34
C SER A 26 15.67 -10.93 -16.20
N THR A 27 16.01 -10.17 -15.17
CA THR A 27 15.11 -9.89 -14.04
C THR A 27 13.94 -9.02 -14.47
N LYS A 28 14.17 -7.98 -15.28
CA LYS A 28 13.09 -7.14 -15.84
C LYS A 28 12.11 -7.96 -16.68
N ILE A 29 12.60 -8.92 -17.46
CA ILE A 29 11.75 -9.82 -18.25
C ILE A 29 10.86 -10.66 -17.31
N GLN A 30 11.44 -11.28 -16.27
CA GLN A 30 10.68 -12.06 -15.29
C GLN A 30 9.62 -11.22 -14.56
N ILE A 31 9.97 -10.00 -14.15
CA ILE A 31 9.02 -9.06 -13.51
C ILE A 31 7.87 -8.75 -14.47
N ARG A 32 8.18 -8.41 -15.74
CA ARG A 32 7.16 -8.08 -16.73
C ARG A 32 6.21 -9.26 -16.96
N GLU A 33 6.74 -10.46 -17.16
CA GLU A 33 5.94 -11.66 -17.38
C GLU A 33 5.06 -11.99 -16.17
N ALA A 34 5.61 -11.87 -14.96
CA ALA A 34 4.83 -12.09 -13.74
C ALA A 34 3.71 -11.06 -13.56
N LEU A 35 3.96 -9.79 -13.87
CA LEU A 35 2.94 -8.74 -13.81
C LEU A 35 1.88 -8.90 -14.89
N GLN A 36 2.25 -9.35 -16.10
CA GLN A 36 1.31 -9.60 -17.19
C GLN A 36 0.38 -10.78 -16.92
N GLU A 37 0.92 -11.87 -16.38
CA GLU A 37 0.15 -13.11 -16.15
C GLU A 37 -0.58 -13.12 -14.80
N TYR A 38 0.09 -12.67 -13.73
CA TYR A 38 -0.39 -12.81 -12.35
C TYR A 38 -0.74 -11.47 -11.68
N GLY A 39 -0.33 -10.34 -12.25
CA GLY A 39 -0.45 -9.01 -11.63
C GLY A 39 0.45 -8.79 -10.41
N CYS A 40 1.19 -9.81 -9.95
CA CYS A 40 2.10 -9.74 -8.80
C CYS A 40 3.14 -10.88 -8.81
N PHE A 41 4.16 -10.75 -7.97
CA PHE A 41 5.19 -11.77 -7.74
C PHE A 41 5.72 -11.68 -6.30
N GLU A 42 6.30 -12.77 -5.82
CA GLU A 42 7.06 -12.77 -4.57
C GLU A 42 8.51 -12.36 -4.88
N ALA A 43 9.08 -11.48 -4.07
CA ALA A 43 10.46 -11.02 -4.23
C ALA A 43 11.34 -11.48 -3.07
N THR A 44 12.55 -11.94 -3.36
CA THR A 44 13.55 -12.22 -2.33
C THR A 44 14.65 -11.15 -2.31
N PHE A 45 14.97 -10.71 -1.10
CA PHE A 45 16.08 -9.81 -0.79
C PHE A 45 16.78 -10.33 0.47
N ASN A 46 18.03 -10.72 0.33
CA ASN A 46 18.87 -11.27 1.39
C ASN A 46 19.50 -10.11 2.16
N ASN A 47 19.43 -10.23 3.49
CA ASN A 47 20.23 -9.47 4.45
C ASN A 47 20.11 -7.93 4.41
N ILE A 48 19.15 -7.36 3.69
CA ILE A 48 18.88 -5.91 3.74
C ILE A 48 18.25 -5.54 5.08
N ILE A 49 17.38 -6.40 5.64
CA ILE A 49 16.65 -6.13 6.88
C ILE A 49 17.04 -7.18 7.94
N PRO A 50 17.73 -6.78 9.02
CA PRO A 50 18.11 -7.67 10.12
C PRO A 50 16.90 -8.39 10.75
N PHE A 51 17.12 -9.62 11.24
CA PHE A 51 16.05 -10.40 11.91
C PHE A 51 15.49 -9.68 13.13
N GLU A 52 16.34 -9.12 13.98
CA GLU A 52 15.90 -8.39 15.18
C GLU A 52 15.02 -7.18 14.82
N LEU A 53 15.33 -6.50 13.71
CA LEU A 53 14.51 -5.41 13.22
C LEU A 53 13.14 -5.90 12.73
N ARG A 54 13.07 -7.01 11.98
CA ARG A 54 11.80 -7.62 11.56
C ARG A 54 10.93 -8.01 12.76
N LYS A 55 11.55 -8.59 13.79
CA LYS A 55 10.87 -8.95 15.03
C LYS A 55 10.35 -7.70 15.75
N SER A 56 11.18 -6.67 15.90
CA SER A 56 10.81 -5.40 16.53
C SER A 56 9.63 -4.71 15.82
N VAL A 57 9.63 -4.68 14.49
CA VAL A 57 8.50 -4.17 13.70
C VAL A 57 7.23 -4.97 13.98
N GLY A 58 7.32 -6.31 13.99
CA GLY A 58 6.18 -7.18 14.30
C GLY A 58 5.61 -6.94 15.70
N ASP A 59 6.48 -6.79 16.71
CA ASP A 59 6.07 -6.51 18.09
C ASP A 59 5.48 -5.10 18.23
N GLY A 60 6.04 -4.10 17.54
CA GLY A 60 5.50 -2.74 17.50
C GLY A 60 4.12 -2.65 16.85
N ILE A 61 3.88 -3.39 15.77
CA ILE A 61 2.56 -3.49 15.13
C ILE A 61 1.54 -4.10 16.11
N ARG A 62 1.90 -5.19 16.80
CA ARG A 62 1.01 -5.80 17.81
C ARG A 62 0.65 -4.81 18.91
N GLN A 63 1.65 -4.16 19.51
CA GLN A 63 1.43 -3.15 20.54
C GLN A 63 0.50 -2.03 20.07
N LEU A 64 0.66 -1.56 18.83
CA LEU A 64 -0.16 -0.50 18.26
C LEU A 64 -1.62 -0.93 18.10
N PHE A 65 -1.89 -2.15 17.63
CA PHE A 65 -3.26 -2.63 17.43
C PHE A 65 -3.93 -3.10 18.73
N ASP A 66 -3.16 -3.50 19.74
CA ASP A 66 -3.64 -3.83 21.09
C ASP A 66 -4.09 -2.59 21.89
N LEU A 67 -3.79 -1.38 21.41
CA LEU A 67 -4.26 -0.14 22.05
C LEU A 67 -5.80 -0.07 22.09
N PRO A 68 -6.38 0.58 23.12
CA PRO A 68 -7.82 0.80 23.20
C PRO A 68 -8.34 1.53 21.95
N LEU A 69 -9.53 1.15 21.48
CA LEU A 69 -10.17 1.78 20.32
C LEU A 69 -10.24 3.31 20.44
N ALA A 70 -10.53 3.83 21.63
CA ALA A 70 -10.60 5.27 21.89
C ALA A 70 -9.29 6.01 21.57
N ILE A 71 -8.14 5.36 21.80
CA ILE A 71 -6.82 5.92 21.48
C ILE A 71 -6.56 5.83 19.97
N LYS A 72 -6.86 4.68 19.35
CA LYS A 72 -6.70 4.49 17.90
C LYS A 72 -7.53 5.51 17.10
N LEU A 73 -8.74 5.83 17.56
CA LEU A 73 -9.63 6.85 16.97
C LEU A 73 -9.06 8.29 17.02
N LEU A 74 -8.06 8.56 17.87
CA LEU A 74 -7.37 9.86 17.87
C LEU A 74 -6.56 10.07 16.59
N ASN A 75 -6.10 8.99 15.94
CA ASN A 75 -5.44 9.05 14.64
C ASN A 75 -6.48 9.23 13.52
N ASN A 76 -7.09 10.41 13.43
CA ASN A 76 -8.04 10.72 12.37
C ASN A 76 -7.35 11.42 11.18
N SER A 77 -7.96 11.33 10.01
CA SER A 77 -7.54 12.10 8.84
C SER A 77 -8.75 12.49 8.01
N HIS A 78 -8.69 13.67 7.41
CA HIS A 78 -9.66 14.09 6.38
C HIS A 78 -9.34 13.49 5.01
N LYS A 79 -8.13 12.95 4.82
CA LYS A 79 -7.75 12.28 3.58
C LYS A 79 -8.32 10.85 3.58
N PRO A 80 -8.95 10.40 2.49
CA PRO A 80 -9.45 9.03 2.40
C PRO A 80 -8.29 8.04 2.52
N LEU A 81 -8.55 6.88 3.13
CA LEU A 81 -7.56 5.81 3.35
C LEU A 81 -6.37 6.19 4.26
N HIS A 82 -6.47 7.28 5.03
CA HIS A 82 -5.46 7.72 5.99
C HIS A 82 -6.01 7.71 7.42
N GLY A 83 -5.11 7.70 8.41
CA GLY A 83 -5.49 7.62 9.83
C GLY A 83 -5.91 6.20 10.22
N TYR A 84 -6.74 6.09 11.24
CA TYR A 84 -7.38 4.87 11.70
C TYR A 84 -8.59 4.53 10.83
N ILE A 85 -8.64 3.28 10.36
CA ILE A 85 -9.73 2.71 9.61
C ILE A 85 -10.08 1.38 10.25
N GLY A 86 -11.32 1.24 10.72
CA GLY A 86 -11.80 0.03 11.36
C GLY A 86 -13.28 0.15 11.68
N GLN A 87 -13.87 -0.89 12.29
CA GLN A 87 -15.28 -0.88 12.71
C GLN A 87 -16.26 -0.62 11.54
N ASN A 88 -15.91 -1.06 10.33
CA ASN A 88 -16.71 -0.87 9.14
C ASN A 88 -17.60 -2.11 8.88
N ASN A 89 -18.91 -1.92 8.76
CA ASN A 89 -19.86 -3.01 8.46
C ASN A 89 -19.57 -3.73 7.14
N PHE A 90 -18.98 -3.05 6.16
CA PHE A 90 -18.60 -3.65 4.87
C PHE A 90 -17.30 -4.45 4.93
N SER A 91 -16.47 -4.21 5.95
CA SER A 91 -15.17 -4.88 6.13
C SER A 91 -14.90 -5.08 7.62
N PRO A 92 -15.70 -5.92 8.30
CA PRO A 92 -15.67 -6.03 9.76
C PRO A 92 -14.34 -6.62 10.29
N LEU A 93 -13.59 -7.31 9.44
CA LEU A 93 -12.29 -7.91 9.77
C LEU A 93 -11.10 -6.99 9.45
N MET A 94 -11.34 -5.84 8.81
CA MET A 94 -10.26 -4.92 8.42
C MET A 94 -10.05 -3.87 9.49
N GLU A 95 -8.81 -3.76 9.94
CA GLU A 95 -8.31 -2.65 10.77
C GLU A 95 -6.99 -2.15 10.17
N SER A 96 -6.81 -0.84 10.09
CA SER A 96 -5.64 -0.19 9.51
C SER A 96 -5.34 1.12 10.23
N ILE A 97 -4.05 1.45 10.31
CA ILE A 97 -3.53 2.68 10.90
C ILE A 97 -2.44 3.21 9.97
N GLY A 98 -2.64 4.42 9.43
CA GLY A 98 -1.67 5.10 8.58
C GLY A 98 -0.95 6.25 9.29
N ILE A 99 0.30 6.49 8.89
CA ILE A 99 1.13 7.64 9.31
C ILE A 99 1.57 8.38 8.04
N ASP A 100 0.93 9.52 7.75
CA ASP A 100 1.28 10.35 6.59
C ASP A 100 2.62 11.05 6.84
N GLY A 101 3.58 10.94 5.92
CA GLY A 101 4.91 11.55 6.09
C GLY A 101 5.82 10.82 7.08
N ALA A 102 5.68 9.49 7.23
CA ALA A 102 6.45 8.66 8.18
C ALA A 102 8.00 8.72 8.03
N LEU A 103 8.51 9.32 6.95
CA LEU A 103 9.95 9.58 6.79
C LEU A 103 10.45 10.75 7.68
N SER A 104 9.55 11.59 8.20
CA SER A 104 9.88 12.67 9.12
C SER A 104 9.91 12.16 10.56
N SER A 105 11.03 12.36 11.26
CA SER A 105 11.15 12.01 12.68
C SER A 105 10.09 12.69 13.53
N HIS A 106 9.88 13.99 13.30
CA HIS A 106 8.87 14.79 13.98
C HIS A 106 7.44 14.23 13.83
N VAL A 107 7.08 13.76 12.64
CA VAL A 107 5.76 13.17 12.38
C VAL A 107 5.59 11.88 13.20
N VAL A 108 6.60 11.01 13.19
CA VAL A 108 6.56 9.75 13.93
C VAL A 108 6.54 9.99 15.44
N ASP A 109 7.27 10.99 15.93
CA ASP A 109 7.26 11.35 17.35
C ASP A 109 5.89 11.89 17.77
N THR A 110 5.29 12.73 16.94
CA THR A 110 3.93 13.25 17.15
C THR A 110 2.92 12.10 17.19
N PHE A 111 2.98 11.18 16.22
CA PHE A 111 2.15 9.99 16.19
C PHE A 111 2.34 9.10 17.43
N ALA A 112 3.59 8.87 17.85
CA ALA A 112 3.90 8.06 19.02
C ALA A 112 3.40 8.72 20.32
N ASN A 113 3.48 10.04 20.45
CA ASN A 113 2.86 10.77 21.57
C ASN A 113 1.33 10.66 21.55
N LEU A 114 0.72 10.66 20.36
CA LEU A 114 -0.73 10.52 20.21
C LEU A 114 -1.23 9.14 20.62
N MET A 115 -0.51 8.08 20.21
CA MET A 115 -0.89 6.70 20.49
C MET A 115 -0.51 6.23 21.91
N TRP A 116 0.52 6.83 22.51
CA TRP A 116 0.97 6.51 23.87
C TRP A 116 1.14 7.80 24.68
N PRO A 117 0.04 8.45 25.12
CA PRO A 117 0.09 9.79 25.72
C PRO A 117 0.81 9.87 27.07
N ASP A 118 0.81 8.78 27.86
CA ASP A 118 1.37 8.80 29.22
C ASP A 118 2.90 8.72 29.24
N GLN A 119 3.49 7.85 28.41
CA GLN A 119 4.93 7.53 28.45
C GLN A 119 5.61 7.56 27.07
N GLY A 120 4.86 7.84 26.00
CA GLY A 120 5.32 7.61 24.64
C GLY A 120 5.58 6.12 24.36
N ASN A 121 6.33 5.85 23.29
CA ASN A 121 6.86 4.52 23.02
C ASN A 121 8.26 4.65 22.40
N PRO A 122 9.32 4.61 23.23
CA PRO A 122 10.70 4.77 22.76
C PRO A 122 11.11 3.69 21.75
N THR A 123 10.61 2.46 21.90
CA THR A 123 10.87 1.38 20.94
C THR A 123 10.23 1.66 19.58
N PHE A 124 9.01 2.22 19.58
CA PHE A 124 8.31 2.62 18.35
C PHE A 124 8.97 3.83 17.68
N ARG A 125 9.43 4.81 18.47
CA ARG A 125 10.18 5.95 17.93
C ARG A 125 11.53 5.49 17.39
N GLY A 126 12.24 4.63 18.11
CA GLY A 126 13.58 4.18 17.77
C GLY A 126 14.62 5.32 17.79
N ASP A 127 15.83 5.02 18.25
CA ASP A 127 16.98 5.93 18.18
C ASP A 127 17.90 5.61 16.97
N GLU A 128 17.60 4.53 16.24
CA GLU A 128 18.37 4.00 15.11
C GLU A 128 17.62 4.11 13.76
N THR A 129 18.23 3.61 12.67
CA THR A 129 17.69 3.62 11.32
C THR A 129 16.33 2.92 11.22
N ARG A 130 15.28 3.70 10.93
CA ARG A 130 13.93 3.20 10.68
C ARG A 130 13.84 2.61 9.26
N TYR A 131 13.47 1.34 9.14
CA TYR A 131 13.11 0.73 7.87
C TYR A 131 11.61 0.51 7.83
N THR A 132 10.91 1.30 7.01
CA THR A 132 9.50 1.08 6.68
C THR A 132 9.42 0.91 5.18
N ILE A 133 8.98 -0.26 4.70
CA ILE A 133 8.70 -0.46 3.28
C ILE A 133 7.25 -0.89 3.14
N GLY A 134 6.40 0.12 2.93
CA GLY A 134 5.13 -0.02 2.24
C GLY A 134 5.18 0.93 1.06
N LEU A 135 5.57 0.43 -0.12
CA LEU A 135 5.62 1.26 -1.32
C LEU A 135 4.25 1.19 -2.00
N PHE A 136 3.41 2.18 -1.71
CA PHE A 136 2.18 2.39 -2.44
C PHE A 136 2.40 3.55 -3.39
N THR A 137 2.37 3.29 -4.70
CA THR A 137 2.31 4.37 -5.69
C THR A 137 0.88 4.89 -5.73
N VAL A 138 0.58 5.85 -4.85
CA VAL A 138 -0.66 6.62 -4.91
C VAL A 138 -0.45 7.84 -5.81
N ALA A 139 -1.45 8.17 -6.62
CA ALA A 139 -1.39 9.39 -7.40
C ALA A 139 -1.33 10.61 -6.47
N LYS A 140 -0.66 11.68 -6.91
CA LYS A 140 -0.67 12.95 -6.16
C LYS A 140 -2.08 13.53 -6.14
N GLU A 141 -2.38 14.32 -5.11
CA GLU A 141 -3.66 15.02 -5.05
C GLU A 141 -3.84 15.94 -6.26
N GLY A 142 -5.05 15.94 -6.84
CA GLY A 142 -5.36 16.64 -8.09
C GLY A 142 -4.80 15.97 -9.36
N CYS A 143 -4.14 14.81 -9.25
CA CYS A 143 -3.68 14.05 -10.41
C CYS A 143 -4.88 13.43 -11.16
N VAL A 144 -4.99 13.76 -12.44
CA VAL A 144 -5.93 13.12 -13.36
C VAL A 144 -5.28 11.87 -13.94
N ILE A 145 -5.87 10.72 -13.65
CA ILE A 145 -5.54 9.46 -14.29
C ILE A 145 -6.20 9.44 -15.66
N LYS A 146 -5.41 9.20 -16.71
CA LYS A 146 -5.88 9.04 -18.08
C LYS A 146 -5.14 7.89 -18.75
N THR A 147 -5.83 7.18 -19.63
CA THR A 147 -5.20 6.18 -20.49
C THR A 147 -4.23 6.89 -21.44
N PRO A 148 -2.98 6.39 -21.59
CA PRO A 148 -2.06 6.88 -22.61
C PRO A 148 -2.68 6.82 -24.00
N GLU A 149 -2.50 7.85 -24.81
CA GLU A 149 -3.16 8.00 -26.12
C GLU A 149 -2.73 6.90 -27.09
N GLU A 150 -1.49 6.42 -26.98
CA GLU A 150 -0.93 5.33 -27.77
C GLU A 150 -1.58 3.95 -27.51
N LEU A 151 -2.29 3.79 -26.40
CA LEU A 151 -3.00 2.56 -26.05
C LEU A 151 -4.47 2.59 -26.47
N VAL A 152 -4.95 3.71 -27.03
CA VAL A 152 -6.32 3.88 -27.51
C VAL A 152 -6.33 3.87 -29.03
N ASN A 153 -6.94 2.84 -29.62
CA ASN A 153 -7.04 2.68 -31.07
C ASN A 153 -8.33 1.95 -31.46
N GLU A 154 -8.49 1.63 -32.75
CA GLU A 154 -9.70 0.98 -33.26
C GLU A 154 -9.93 -0.41 -32.64
N ASP A 155 -8.86 -1.17 -32.36
CA ASP A 155 -8.92 -2.49 -31.74
C ASP A 155 -9.07 -2.43 -30.21
N HIS A 156 -8.62 -1.32 -29.60
CA HIS A 156 -8.63 -1.08 -28.16
C HIS A 156 -9.26 0.30 -27.86
N PRO A 157 -10.61 0.42 -27.91
CA PRO A 157 -11.28 1.69 -27.64
C PRO A 157 -11.14 2.11 -26.18
N LEU A 158 -11.23 3.41 -25.92
CA LEU A 158 -11.19 3.95 -24.56
C LEU A 158 -12.36 3.40 -23.73
N LEU A 159 -12.06 2.71 -22.63
CA LEU A 159 -13.06 2.10 -21.76
C LEU A 159 -13.51 3.00 -20.60
N TYR A 160 -12.66 3.92 -20.16
CA TYR A 160 -12.89 4.77 -19.00
C TYR A 160 -12.48 6.21 -19.30
N LYS A 161 -13.34 7.16 -18.93
CA LYS A 161 -12.98 8.59 -19.00
C LYS A 161 -11.85 8.93 -18.03
N PRO A 162 -10.99 9.92 -18.35
CA PRO A 162 -10.04 10.47 -17.40
C PRO A 162 -10.71 10.92 -16.10
N PHE A 163 -10.07 10.65 -14.96
CA PHE A 163 -10.67 10.91 -13.65
C PHE A 163 -9.65 11.37 -12.63
N ASP A 164 -10.11 12.13 -11.64
CA ASP A 164 -9.30 12.50 -10.47
C ASP A 164 -9.20 11.31 -9.52
N TYR A 165 -7.96 10.89 -9.21
CA TYR A 165 -7.70 9.72 -8.38
C TYR A 165 -8.38 9.81 -7.00
N TYR A 166 -8.25 10.93 -6.30
CA TYR A 166 -8.80 11.06 -4.94
C TYR A 166 -10.32 11.19 -4.95
N LYS A 167 -10.91 11.81 -5.98
CA LYS A 167 -12.36 11.82 -6.11
C LYS A 167 -12.91 10.42 -6.38
N PHE A 168 -12.22 9.61 -7.17
CA PHE A 168 -12.56 8.21 -7.36
C PHE A 168 -12.45 7.41 -6.06
N ILE A 169 -11.33 7.53 -5.33
CA ILE A 169 -11.17 6.86 -4.03
C ILE A 169 -12.26 7.30 -3.04
N ASN A 170 -12.63 8.58 -3.00
CA ASN A 170 -13.75 9.03 -2.17
C ASN A 170 -15.06 8.35 -2.59
N PHE A 171 -15.33 8.24 -3.89
CA PHE A 171 -16.50 7.51 -4.40
C PHE A 171 -16.51 6.05 -3.94
N THR A 172 -15.38 5.33 -3.99
CA THR A 172 -15.31 3.93 -3.54
C THR A 172 -15.55 3.75 -2.04
N THR A 173 -15.48 4.81 -1.24
CA THR A 173 -15.85 4.77 0.19
C THR A 173 -17.34 4.98 0.45
N THR A 174 -18.11 5.47 -0.54
CA THR A 174 -19.56 5.67 -0.43
C THR A 174 -20.34 4.36 -0.49
N TYR A 175 -21.62 4.37 -0.08
CA TYR A 175 -22.49 3.19 -0.20
C TYR A 175 -22.58 2.68 -1.65
N ALA A 176 -22.77 3.58 -2.62
CA ALA A 176 -22.85 3.22 -4.04
C ALA A 176 -21.54 2.59 -4.52
N GLY A 177 -20.40 3.25 -4.26
CA GLY A 177 -19.09 2.72 -4.67
C GLY A 177 -18.73 1.38 -4.03
N ARG A 178 -19.12 1.14 -2.78
CA ARG A 178 -18.90 -0.14 -2.09
C ARG A 178 -19.84 -1.26 -2.54
N ALA A 179 -21.05 -0.92 -2.96
CA ALA A 179 -22.02 -1.88 -3.48
C ALA A 179 -21.75 -2.25 -4.95
N SER A 180 -20.91 -1.49 -5.64
CA SER A 180 -20.59 -1.70 -7.05
C SER A 180 -19.66 -2.89 -7.26
N LEU A 181 -19.99 -3.73 -8.25
CA LEU A 181 -19.12 -4.82 -8.72
C LEU A 181 -17.96 -4.28 -9.58
N ASP A 182 -18.12 -3.09 -10.16
CA ASP A 182 -17.11 -2.41 -10.96
C ASP A 182 -17.16 -0.89 -10.67
N PRO A 183 -16.61 -0.45 -9.52
CA PRO A 183 -16.68 0.95 -9.11
C PRO A 183 -16.03 1.89 -10.11
N LEU A 184 -15.00 1.43 -10.83
CA LEU A 184 -14.29 2.23 -11.82
C LEU A 184 -15.18 2.50 -13.04
N LYS A 185 -15.90 1.49 -13.53
CA LYS A 185 -16.88 1.68 -14.60
C LYS A 185 -18.04 2.55 -14.18
N GLU A 186 -18.54 2.38 -12.97
CA GLU A 186 -19.64 3.20 -12.45
C GLU A 186 -19.23 4.68 -12.28
N TYR A 187 -18.00 4.93 -11.82
CA TYR A 187 -17.50 6.28 -11.62
C TYR A 187 -17.08 6.98 -12.92
N CYS A 188 -16.31 6.30 -13.76
CA CYS A 188 -15.70 6.91 -14.94
C CYS A 188 -16.55 6.74 -16.19
N GLY A 189 -17.24 5.61 -16.33
CA GLY A 189 -18.04 5.27 -17.51
C GLY A 189 -17.27 5.30 -18.85
N ALA A 190 -17.92 4.78 -19.89
CA ALA A 190 -17.60 5.13 -21.28
C ALA A 190 -18.33 6.42 -21.67
#